data_AF-A0A0C2FUA2-F1
#
_entry.id   AF-A0A0C2FUA2-F1
#
_cell.length_a   1.000
_cell.length_b   1.000
_cell.length_c   1.000
_cell.angle_alpha   90.00
_cell.angle_beta   90.00
_cell.angle_gamma   90.00
#
_symmetry.space_group_name_H-M   'P 1'
#
loop_
_entity.id
_entity.type
_entity.pdbx_description
1 polymer ?
#
loop_
_entity_poly.entity_id
_entity_poly.type
_entity_poly.pdbx_seq_one_letter_code
_entity_poly.pdbx_strand_id
1 'polypeptide(L)'
;LKHDRSFSLTARAVAYEVVKRLNELLQPIIEGDEYDLADYGLNTLSRNVSAVKSSIRVYADVVKAIKKERLIGGQVLTMLHRAREGAVVSKDIQDLSEIFEVAWKIFASRIGIWVEQGLVDDCELEEYILVEDLCPSFLIRLLPSIAKCGNYIYMLEKAQMREPLSVDWAKLDIIGLQRKVSSFSDASCFLLMIVQEIEKAKSAMVLKQLRTAIPFDSAIRDTMTLLLKARDLDVLIRSKESILYRPVEEVSKSE
;
A
#
# COMPACT_ATOMS: atom_id res chain seq x y z
N LEU A 1 30.18 -2.60 2.63
CA LEU A 1 29.31 -3.37 1.71
C LEU A 1 28.33 -2.41 1.07
N LYS A 2 28.59 -1.99 -0.18
CA LYS A 2 27.63 -1.20 -0.96
C LYS A 2 26.41 -2.09 -1.18
N HIS A 3 25.26 -1.75 -0.60
CA HIS A 3 24.02 -2.47 -0.88
C HIS A 3 23.73 -2.31 -2.38
N ASP A 4 23.78 -3.42 -3.12
CA ASP A 4 23.17 -3.50 -4.45
C ASP A 4 21.68 -3.19 -4.27
N ARG A 5 21.28 -1.95 -4.53
CA ARG A 5 19.88 -1.48 -4.53
C ARG A 5 19.14 -1.93 -5.79
N SER A 6 19.51 -3.08 -6.36
CA SER A 6 18.88 -3.63 -7.56
C SER A 6 17.53 -4.31 -7.28
N PHE A 7 17.20 -4.56 -6.01
CA PHE A 7 15.98 -5.22 -5.58
C PHE A 7 15.26 -4.43 -4.48
N SER A 8 13.92 -4.37 -4.58
CA SER A 8 13.06 -3.65 -3.64
C SER A 8 13.16 -4.20 -2.21
N LEU A 9 12.80 -3.41 -1.21
CA LEU A 9 12.81 -3.85 0.20
C LEU A 9 11.91 -5.08 0.43
N THR A 10 10.73 -5.11 -0.20
CA THR A 10 9.82 -6.27 -0.20
C THR A 10 10.48 -7.51 -0.82
N ALA A 11 11.13 -7.37 -1.97
CA ALA A 11 11.81 -8.48 -2.63
C ALA A 11 12.97 -9.03 -1.78
N ARG A 12 13.73 -8.15 -1.13
CA ARG A 12 14.81 -8.54 -0.20
C ARG A 12 14.27 -9.28 1.02
N ALA A 13 13.17 -8.80 1.60
CA ALA A 13 12.55 -9.45 2.75
C ALA A 13 12.00 -10.84 2.40
N VAL A 14 11.36 -10.98 1.23
CA VAL A 14 10.91 -12.29 0.72
C VAL A 14 12.10 -13.22 0.50
N ALA A 15 13.18 -12.73 -0.11
CA ALA A 15 14.38 -13.54 -0.31
C ALA A 15 15.01 -13.98 1.01
N TYR A 16 15.07 -13.10 2.01
CA TYR A 16 15.58 -13.43 3.34
C TYR A 16 14.71 -14.49 4.03
N GLU A 17 13.38 -14.36 3.96
CA GLU A 17 12.47 -15.34 4.54
C GLU A 17 12.59 -16.72 3.86
N VAL A 18 12.71 -16.74 2.53
CA VAL A 18 12.96 -17.98 1.77
C VAL A 18 14.25 -18.65 2.21
N VAL A 19 15.35 -17.88 2.36
CA VAL A 19 16.64 -18.42 2.81
C VAL A 19 16.54 -18.98 4.23
N LYS A 20 15.91 -18.23 5.14
CA LYS A 20 15.70 -18.66 6.52
C LYS A 20 14.99 -20.02 6.57
N ARG A 21 13.87 -20.17 5.86
CA ARG A 21 13.12 -21.41 5.85
C ARG A 21 13.81 -22.54 5.13
N LEU A 22 14.53 -22.24 4.05
CA LEU A 22 15.34 -23.25 3.38
C LEU A 22 16.38 -23.83 4.35
N ASN A 23 17.03 -22.98 5.14
CA ASN A 23 17.97 -23.43 6.16
C ASN A 23 17.28 -24.28 7.24
N GLU A 24 16.11 -23.85 7.75
CA GLU A 24 15.32 -24.63 8.73
C GLU A 24 14.87 -25.99 8.16
N LEU A 25 14.55 -26.07 6.86
CA LEU A 25 14.19 -27.33 6.20
C LEU A 25 15.38 -28.27 5.98
N LEU A 26 16.56 -27.71 5.69
CA LEU A 26 17.77 -28.49 5.41
C LEU A 26 18.52 -28.88 6.68
N GLN A 27 18.37 -28.12 7.77
CA GLN A 27 19.07 -28.35 9.03
C GLN A 27 18.90 -29.79 9.55
N PRO A 28 17.70 -30.40 9.61
CA PRO A 28 17.53 -31.78 10.09
C PRO A 28 18.16 -32.83 9.16
N ILE A 29 18.40 -32.50 7.89
CA ILE A 29 19.05 -33.37 6.92
C ILE A 29 20.58 -33.31 7.11
N ILE A 30 21.10 -32.10 7.36
CA ILE A 30 22.54 -31.84 7.54
C ILE A 30 23.02 -32.29 8.93
N GLU A 31 22.25 -32.00 9.98
CA GLU A 31 22.57 -32.39 11.37
C GLU A 31 22.25 -33.88 11.64
N GLY A 32 21.49 -34.52 10.75
CA GLY A 32 21.26 -35.96 10.79
C GLY A 32 22.50 -36.81 10.47
N ASP A 33 23.56 -36.21 9.93
CA ASP A 33 24.83 -36.88 9.59
C ASP A 33 25.72 -37.20 10.82
N GLU A 34 25.34 -36.80 12.04
CA GLU A 34 25.98 -37.29 13.28
C GLU A 34 25.54 -38.71 13.68
N TYR A 35 24.53 -39.28 13.00
CA TYR A 35 24.15 -40.69 13.18
C TYR A 35 25.03 -41.61 12.33
N ASP A 36 25.45 -42.73 12.92
CA ASP A 36 26.19 -43.79 12.23
C ASP A 36 25.49 -44.12 10.90
N LEU A 37 26.18 -43.88 9.77
CA LEU A 37 25.68 -44.06 8.39
C LEU A 37 25.14 -45.49 8.14
N ALA A 38 25.49 -46.44 9.00
CA ALA A 38 24.98 -47.81 8.98
C ALA A 38 23.50 -47.92 9.40
N ASP A 39 23.03 -47.06 10.30
CA ASP A 39 21.66 -47.05 10.83
C ASP A 39 20.78 -45.95 10.20
N TYR A 40 21.38 -44.86 9.71
CA TYR A 40 20.69 -43.83 8.92
C TYR A 40 20.48 -44.31 7.48
N GLY A 41 19.69 -45.38 7.32
CA GLY A 41 19.50 -46.04 6.03
C GLY A 41 18.99 -45.09 4.93
N LEU A 42 19.41 -45.34 3.69
CA LEU A 42 19.00 -44.65 2.46
C LEU A 42 17.48 -44.38 2.36
N ASN A 43 16.66 -45.25 2.95
CA ASN A 43 15.21 -45.10 3.00
C ASN A 43 14.76 -43.91 3.88
N THR A 44 15.42 -43.65 5.00
CA THR A 44 15.13 -42.51 5.88
C THR A 44 15.54 -41.20 5.20
N LEU A 45 16.72 -41.16 4.60
CA LEU A 45 17.16 -40.02 3.79
C LEU A 45 16.20 -39.76 2.62
N SER A 46 15.80 -40.80 1.88
CA SER A 46 14.85 -40.68 0.77
C SER A 46 13.49 -40.13 1.22
N ARG A 47 13.00 -40.51 2.40
CA ARG A 47 11.75 -39.98 2.97
C ARG A 47 11.89 -38.52 3.37
N ASN A 48 12.99 -38.16 4.04
CA ASN A 48 13.26 -36.79 4.49
C ASN A 48 13.40 -35.83 3.30
N VAL A 49 14.18 -36.22 2.28
CA VAL A 49 14.33 -35.44 1.03
C VAL A 49 13.00 -35.30 0.30
N SER A 50 12.20 -36.38 0.24
CA SER A 50 10.88 -36.33 -0.42
C SER A 50 9.91 -35.40 0.30
N ALA A 51 10.00 -35.30 1.63
CA ALA A 51 9.16 -34.41 2.42
C ALA A 51 9.48 -32.92 2.22
N VAL A 52 10.73 -32.57 1.93
CA VAL A 52 11.15 -31.16 1.71
C VAL A 52 11.12 -30.74 0.23
N LYS A 53 11.09 -31.70 -0.70
CA LYS A 53 11.17 -31.46 -2.16
C LYS A 53 10.13 -30.46 -2.66
N SER A 54 8.88 -30.54 -2.18
CA SER A 54 7.82 -29.63 -2.64
C SER A 54 8.07 -28.19 -2.20
N SER A 55 8.44 -27.98 -0.94
CA SER A 55 8.78 -26.66 -0.38
C SER A 55 9.98 -26.03 -1.07
N ILE A 56 11.04 -26.81 -1.30
CA ILE A 56 12.23 -26.33 -2.05
C ILE A 56 11.83 -25.88 -3.46
N ARG A 57 10.95 -26.61 -4.14
CA ARG A 57 10.44 -26.22 -5.47
C ARG A 57 9.67 -24.89 -5.39
N VAL A 58 8.75 -24.75 -4.44
CA VAL A 58 7.97 -23.51 -4.23
C VAL A 58 8.91 -22.32 -4.00
N TYR A 59 9.90 -22.48 -3.12
CA TYR A 59 10.89 -21.45 -2.80
C TYR A 59 11.74 -21.06 -4.01
N ALA A 60 12.18 -22.05 -4.79
CA ALA A 60 12.93 -21.81 -6.02
C ALA A 60 12.09 -21.05 -7.06
N ASP A 61 10.81 -21.41 -7.21
CA ASP A 61 9.90 -20.75 -8.15
C ASP A 61 9.63 -19.29 -7.76
N VAL A 62 9.43 -19.00 -6.46
CA VAL A 62 9.27 -17.64 -5.93
C VAL A 62 10.51 -16.78 -6.23
N VAL A 63 11.71 -17.26 -5.89
CA VAL A 63 12.96 -16.53 -6.13
C VAL A 63 13.21 -16.33 -7.62
N LYS A 64 12.93 -17.34 -8.43
CA LYS A 64 13.08 -17.28 -9.89
C LYS A 64 12.12 -16.25 -10.49
N ALA A 65 10.87 -16.18 -10.05
CA ALA A 65 9.91 -15.19 -10.51
C ALA A 65 10.38 -13.78 -10.17
N ILE A 66 10.77 -13.52 -8.91
CA ILE A 66 11.27 -12.22 -8.46
C ILE A 66 12.48 -11.77 -9.29
N LYS A 67 13.44 -12.68 -9.52
CA LYS A 67 14.67 -12.37 -10.26
C LYS A 67 14.43 -12.18 -11.76
N LYS A 68 13.64 -13.04 -12.39
CA LYS A 68 13.43 -13.05 -13.85
C LYS A 68 12.59 -11.85 -14.29
N GLU A 69 11.53 -11.56 -13.55
CA GLU A 69 10.57 -10.50 -13.88
C GLU A 69 10.95 -9.16 -13.25
N ARG A 70 12.01 -9.13 -12.42
CA ARG A 70 12.49 -7.95 -11.68
C ARG A 70 11.35 -7.29 -10.91
N LEU A 71 10.55 -8.10 -10.21
CA LEU A 71 9.35 -7.66 -9.51
C LEU A 71 9.69 -6.70 -8.37
N ILE A 72 8.86 -5.67 -8.23
CA ILE A 72 9.06 -4.59 -7.27
C ILE A 72 7.82 -4.44 -6.38
N GLY A 73 8.03 -4.31 -5.06
CA GLY A 73 6.99 -3.89 -4.11
C GLY A 73 5.71 -4.72 -4.20
N GLY A 74 4.59 -4.09 -4.59
CA GLY A 74 3.28 -4.75 -4.70
C GLY A 74 3.13 -5.76 -5.84
N GLN A 75 4.04 -5.75 -6.83
CA GLN A 75 4.08 -6.79 -7.85
C GLN A 75 4.51 -8.14 -7.26
N VAL A 76 5.43 -8.12 -6.27
CA VAL A 76 5.82 -9.31 -5.52
C VAL A 76 4.61 -9.89 -4.77
N LEU A 77 3.80 -9.03 -4.14
CA LEU A 77 2.57 -9.44 -3.47
C LEU A 77 1.54 -10.03 -4.44
N THR A 78 1.39 -9.43 -5.62
CA THR A 78 0.49 -9.93 -6.67
C THR A 78 0.90 -11.31 -7.15
N MET A 79 2.19 -11.51 -7.39
CA MET A 79 2.73 -12.80 -7.81
C MET A 79 2.51 -13.87 -6.74
N LEU A 80 2.85 -13.57 -5.48
CA LEU A 80 2.66 -14.50 -4.35
C LEU A 80 1.18 -14.84 -4.13
N HIS A 81 0.29 -13.85 -4.27
CA HIS A 81 -1.15 -14.05 -4.19
C HIS A 81 -1.65 -15.02 -5.26
N ARG A 82 -1.28 -14.79 -6.53
CA ARG A 82 -1.66 -15.67 -7.65
C ARG A 82 -1.09 -17.08 -7.51
N ALA A 83 0.17 -17.19 -7.08
CA ALA A 83 0.81 -18.48 -6.83
C ALA A 83 0.07 -19.27 -5.75
N ARG A 84 -0.36 -18.58 -4.68
CA ARG A 84 -1.14 -19.18 -3.60
C ARG A 84 -2.54 -19.61 -4.04
N GLU A 85 -3.24 -18.80 -4.83
CA GLU A 85 -4.56 -19.16 -5.37
C GLU A 85 -4.50 -20.33 -6.35
N GLY A 86 -3.40 -20.45 -7.10
CA GLY A 86 -3.17 -21.56 -8.03
C GLY A 86 -2.65 -22.84 -7.37
N ALA A 87 -2.26 -22.80 -6.10
CA ALA A 87 -1.71 -23.95 -5.40
C ALA A 87 -2.82 -24.91 -4.94
N VAL A 88 -2.68 -26.19 -5.28
CA VAL A 88 -3.64 -27.26 -4.92
C VAL A 88 -3.15 -28.05 -3.70
N VAL A 89 -1.85 -28.09 -3.46
CA VAL A 89 -1.23 -28.85 -2.37
C VAL A 89 -1.24 -28.01 -1.09
N SER A 90 -1.78 -28.56 0.00
CA SER A 90 -1.90 -27.85 1.28
C SER A 90 -0.57 -27.31 1.82
N LYS A 91 0.51 -28.09 1.66
CA LYS A 91 1.86 -27.69 2.05
C LYS A 91 2.37 -26.51 1.23
N ASP A 92 2.17 -26.54 -0.08
CA ASP A 92 2.56 -25.44 -0.97
C ASP A 92 1.75 -24.16 -0.66
N ILE A 93 0.46 -24.29 -0.32
CA ILE A 93 -0.39 -23.18 0.13
C ILE A 93 0.15 -22.58 1.44
N GLN A 94 0.54 -23.42 2.41
CA GLN A 94 1.08 -22.97 3.68
C GLN A 94 2.39 -22.20 3.48
N ASP A 95 3.34 -22.79 2.77
CA ASP A 95 4.65 -22.19 2.47
C ASP A 95 4.48 -20.80 1.81
N LEU A 96 3.61 -20.71 0.80
CA LEU A 96 3.31 -19.45 0.11
C LEU A 96 2.59 -18.43 1.00
N SER A 97 1.66 -18.88 1.85
CA SER A 97 0.90 -17.99 2.75
C SER A 97 1.84 -17.33 3.77
N GLU A 98 2.70 -18.12 4.37
CA GLU A 98 3.66 -17.62 5.34
C GLU A 98 4.72 -16.69 4.69
N ILE A 99 5.13 -16.92 3.43
CA ILE A 99 6.01 -15.96 2.70
C ILE A 99 5.23 -14.67 2.38
N PHE A 100 3.98 -14.81 1.95
CA PHE A 100 3.11 -13.68 1.64
C PHE A 100 2.93 -12.77 2.85
N GLU A 101 2.76 -13.31 4.05
CA GLU A 101 2.61 -12.51 5.28
C GLU A 101 3.80 -11.58 5.55
N VAL A 102 5.02 -12.00 5.28
CA VAL A 102 6.22 -11.16 5.47
C VAL A 102 6.21 -9.99 4.50
N ALA A 103 5.94 -10.25 3.22
CA ALA A 103 5.79 -9.20 2.21
C ALA A 103 4.64 -8.25 2.55
N TRP A 104 3.53 -8.81 3.04
CA TRP A 104 2.33 -8.07 3.38
C TRP A 104 2.56 -7.13 4.56
N LYS A 105 3.22 -7.57 5.63
CA LYS A 105 3.53 -6.73 6.80
C LYS A 105 4.30 -5.47 6.43
N ILE A 106 5.29 -5.60 5.55
CA ILE A 106 6.08 -4.47 5.05
C ILE A 106 5.20 -3.49 4.28
N PHE A 107 4.40 -4.00 3.36
CA PHE A 107 3.53 -3.17 2.53
C PHE A 107 2.41 -2.50 3.35
N ALA A 108 1.79 -3.25 4.26
CA ALA A 108 0.73 -2.76 5.15
C ALA A 108 1.25 -1.69 6.11
N SER A 109 2.46 -1.84 6.66
CA SER A 109 3.10 -0.82 7.50
C SER A 109 3.22 0.51 6.75
N ARG A 110 3.66 0.49 5.50
CA ARG A 110 3.79 1.70 4.69
C ARG A 110 2.45 2.33 4.33
N ILE A 111 1.43 1.51 4.01
CA ILE A 111 0.06 2.01 3.86
C ILE A 111 -0.42 2.66 5.16
N GLY A 112 -0.14 2.05 6.31
CA GLY A 112 -0.47 2.61 7.62
C GLY A 112 0.11 4.01 7.79
N ILE A 113 1.42 4.18 7.55
CA ILE A 113 2.09 5.48 7.66
C ILE A 113 1.46 6.53 6.74
N TRP A 114 1.21 6.17 5.47
CA TRP A 114 0.55 7.09 4.53
C TRP A 114 -0.87 7.47 4.98
N VAL A 115 -1.67 6.47 5.35
CA VAL A 115 -3.06 6.66 5.74
C VAL A 115 -3.19 7.42 7.04
N GLU A 116 -2.27 7.26 8.00
CA GLU A 116 -2.29 7.93 9.30
C GLU A 116 -1.69 9.32 9.31
N GLN A 117 -0.49 9.43 8.72
CA GLN A 117 0.38 10.58 8.89
C GLN A 117 0.48 11.40 7.61
N GLY A 118 0.03 10.86 6.46
CA GLY A 118 0.16 11.53 5.17
C GLY A 118 1.61 11.62 4.71
N LEU A 119 2.50 10.88 5.38
CA LEU A 119 3.92 10.83 5.07
C LEU A 119 4.18 9.66 4.12
N VAL A 120 4.99 9.94 3.11
CA VAL A 120 5.62 8.90 2.30
C VAL A 120 6.97 8.62 2.97
N ASP A 121 7.10 7.50 3.67
CA ASP A 121 8.40 7.06 4.19
C ASP A 121 9.25 6.54 3.01
N ASP A 122 10.01 7.46 2.43
CA ASP A 122 10.61 7.32 1.10
C ASP A 122 12.12 7.03 1.15
N CYS A 123 12.53 6.13 2.04
CA CYS A 123 13.95 5.75 2.15
C CYS A 123 14.54 5.13 0.86
N GLU A 124 13.72 4.71 -0.12
CA GLU A 124 14.18 4.07 -1.37
C GLU A 124 13.46 4.51 -2.68
N LEU A 125 12.82 5.69 -2.76
CA LEU A 125 12.05 6.15 -3.95
C LEU A 125 10.95 5.13 -4.34
N GLU A 126 10.21 4.69 -3.34
CA GLU A 126 9.24 3.60 -3.46
C GLU A 126 7.82 4.15 -3.29
N GLU A 127 7.43 5.15 -4.10
CA GLU A 127 6.07 5.75 -4.21
C GLU A 127 4.97 4.73 -4.62
N TYR A 128 5.18 3.43 -4.36
CA TYR A 128 4.36 2.30 -4.75
C TYR A 128 2.94 2.31 -4.20
N ILE A 129 2.66 3.12 -3.18
CA ILE A 129 1.31 3.25 -2.63
C ILE A 129 0.41 4.09 -3.55
N LEU A 130 0.98 4.94 -4.42
CA LEU A 130 0.22 5.85 -5.29
C LEU A 130 0.42 5.53 -6.79
N VAL A 131 1.41 4.71 -7.13
CA VAL A 131 1.64 4.24 -8.50
C VAL A 131 0.80 2.98 -8.76
N GLU A 132 -0.16 3.09 -9.68
CA GLU A 132 -1.10 2.02 -10.03
C GLU A 132 -0.39 0.71 -10.41
N ASP A 133 0.70 0.80 -11.18
CA ASP A 133 1.49 -0.35 -11.65
C ASP A 133 2.25 -1.10 -10.54
N LEU A 134 2.37 -0.49 -9.36
CA LEU A 134 3.10 -1.01 -8.20
C LEU A 134 2.16 -1.34 -7.03
N CYS A 135 0.87 -1.05 -7.19
CA CYS A 135 -0.19 -1.48 -6.29
C CYS A 135 -0.48 -2.98 -6.50
N PRO A 136 -0.59 -3.79 -5.43
CA PRO A 136 -1.02 -5.17 -5.56
C PRO A 136 -2.37 -5.25 -6.28
N SER A 137 -2.53 -6.19 -7.22
CA SER A 137 -3.71 -6.23 -8.08
C SER A 137 -5.02 -6.38 -7.30
N PHE A 138 -4.96 -7.02 -6.13
CA PHE A 138 -6.10 -7.20 -5.23
C PHE A 138 -6.47 -5.93 -4.43
N LEU A 139 -5.65 -4.87 -4.46
CA LEU A 139 -5.87 -3.58 -3.80
C LEU A 139 -6.14 -2.42 -4.74
N ILE A 140 -6.02 -2.61 -6.06
CA ILE A 140 -6.23 -1.54 -7.05
C ILE A 140 -7.56 -0.80 -6.84
N ARG A 141 -8.63 -1.52 -6.47
CA ARG A 141 -9.95 -0.91 -6.19
C ARG A 141 -9.96 0.02 -4.98
N LEU A 142 -9.05 -0.17 -4.03
CA LEU A 142 -8.92 0.61 -2.80
C LEU A 142 -7.91 1.75 -2.92
N LEU A 143 -7.07 1.72 -3.96
CA LEU A 143 -6.05 2.71 -4.23
C LEU A 143 -6.58 4.15 -4.17
N PRO A 144 -7.74 4.51 -4.77
CA PRO A 144 -8.25 5.88 -4.68
C PRO A 144 -8.60 6.31 -3.26
N SER A 145 -9.18 5.40 -2.45
CA SER A 145 -9.52 5.67 -1.05
C SER A 145 -8.28 5.82 -0.18
N ILE A 146 -7.27 4.96 -0.38
CA ILE A 146 -5.97 5.05 0.31
C ILE A 146 -5.28 6.37 -0.03
N ALA A 147 -5.26 6.75 -1.31
CA ALA A 147 -4.69 8.02 -1.77
C ALA A 147 -5.39 9.23 -1.14
N LYS A 148 -6.73 9.24 -1.10
CA LYS A 148 -7.50 10.30 -0.45
C LYS A 148 -7.18 10.45 1.03
N CYS A 149 -7.01 9.35 1.76
CA CYS A 149 -6.71 9.39 3.20
C CYS A 149 -5.43 10.19 3.51
N GLY A 150 -4.34 9.95 2.77
CA GLY A 150 -3.11 10.72 2.93
C GLY A 150 -3.25 12.17 2.45
N ASN A 151 -3.96 12.40 1.33
CA ASN A 151 -4.23 13.74 0.82
C ASN A 151 -5.04 14.59 1.83
N TYR A 152 -5.99 14.01 2.55
CA TYR A 152 -6.75 14.70 3.58
C TYR A 152 -5.85 15.20 4.71
N ILE A 153 -4.86 14.41 5.13
CA ILE A 153 -3.90 14.81 6.17
C ILE A 153 -2.98 15.91 5.66
N TYR A 154 -2.44 15.74 4.45
CA TYR A 154 -1.60 16.75 3.82
C TYR A 154 -2.31 18.11 3.71
N MET A 155 -3.59 18.11 3.33
CA MET A 155 -4.40 19.34 3.28
C MET A 155 -4.60 19.96 4.66
N LEU A 156 -4.89 19.15 5.69
CA LEU A 156 -5.03 19.64 7.07
C LEU A 156 -3.73 20.22 7.61
N GLU A 157 -2.60 19.59 7.30
CA GLU A 157 -1.27 20.06 7.70
C GLU A 157 -0.93 21.39 7.04
N LYS A 158 -1.17 21.54 5.73
CA LYS A 158 -0.99 22.82 5.03
C LYS A 158 -1.91 23.91 5.54
N ALA A 159 -3.11 23.57 5.98
CA ALA A 159 -4.04 24.51 6.59
C ALA A 159 -3.70 24.85 8.06
N GLN A 160 -2.60 24.29 8.62
CA GLN A 160 -2.22 24.41 10.04
C GLN A 160 -3.30 23.94 11.04
N MET A 161 -4.19 23.04 10.60
CA MET A 161 -5.29 22.51 11.39
C MET A 161 -4.84 21.24 12.10
N ARG A 162 -4.16 21.36 13.25
CA ARG A 162 -3.63 20.20 13.99
C ARG A 162 -4.62 19.66 15.01
N GLU A 163 -5.19 18.49 14.71
CA GLU A 163 -5.42 17.43 15.70
C GLU A 163 -4.73 16.15 15.20
N PRO A 164 -3.88 15.50 16.00
CA PRO A 164 -3.18 14.29 15.59
C PRO A 164 -4.16 13.11 15.48
N LEU A 165 -4.30 12.59 14.26
CA LEU A 165 -5.04 11.36 13.97
C LEU A 165 -4.19 10.14 14.34
N SER A 166 -4.00 9.89 15.63
CA SER A 166 -3.41 8.63 16.09
C SER A 166 -4.52 7.59 16.23
N VAL A 167 -4.69 6.74 15.22
CA VAL A 167 -5.48 5.51 15.36
C VAL A 167 -4.48 4.39 15.50
N ASP A 168 -4.09 4.10 16.73
CA ASP A 168 -3.10 3.09 17.12
C ASP A 168 -3.36 1.71 16.46
N TRP A 169 -2.82 1.46 15.25
CA TRP A 169 -3.07 0.23 14.46
C TRP A 169 -2.60 -1.04 15.17
N ALA A 170 -1.68 -0.91 16.12
CA ALA A 170 -1.24 -2.00 16.99
C ALA A 170 -2.34 -2.49 17.95
N LYS A 171 -3.40 -1.71 18.17
CA LYS A 171 -4.57 -2.06 18.99
C LYS A 171 -5.78 -2.55 18.19
N LEU A 172 -5.75 -2.48 16.85
CA LEU A 172 -6.62 -3.36 16.09
C LEU A 172 -6.13 -4.77 16.39
N ASP A 173 -6.94 -5.52 17.13
CA ASP A 173 -6.65 -6.90 17.51
C ASP A 173 -6.65 -7.77 16.25
N ILE A 174 -5.55 -7.71 15.49
CA ILE A 174 -5.31 -8.45 14.25
C ILE A 174 -5.53 -9.95 14.51
N ILE A 175 -5.26 -10.41 15.74
CA ILE A 175 -5.40 -11.80 16.19
C ILE A 175 -6.86 -12.13 16.56
N GLY A 176 -7.58 -11.25 17.25
CA GLY A 176 -9.01 -11.40 17.57
C GLY A 176 -9.93 -11.23 16.35
N LEU A 177 -9.52 -10.43 15.37
CA LEU A 177 -10.21 -10.25 14.10
C LEU A 177 -9.85 -11.37 13.10
N GLN A 178 -8.64 -11.96 13.17
CA GLN A 178 -8.28 -13.22 12.48
C GLN A 178 -9.19 -14.39 12.90
N ARG A 179 -9.60 -14.48 14.18
CA ARG A 179 -10.50 -15.57 14.65
C ARG A 179 -11.92 -15.46 14.11
N LYS A 180 -12.34 -14.30 13.58
CA LYS A 180 -13.66 -14.09 12.96
C LYS A 180 -13.68 -14.30 11.45
N VAL A 181 -12.52 -14.49 10.82
CA VAL A 181 -12.35 -14.58 9.37
C VAL A 181 -11.86 -15.98 9.01
N SER A 182 -12.79 -16.85 8.63
CA SER A 182 -12.50 -18.24 8.25
C SER A 182 -12.10 -18.41 6.77
N SER A 183 -12.04 -17.34 5.95
CA SER A 183 -11.55 -17.43 4.57
C SER A 183 -10.89 -16.12 4.07
N PHE A 184 -9.90 -16.23 3.19
CA PHE A 184 -9.17 -15.07 2.64
C PHE A 184 -9.99 -14.22 1.66
N SER A 185 -11.13 -14.71 1.14
CA SER A 185 -12.08 -13.86 0.40
C SER A 185 -12.63 -12.73 1.29
N ASP A 186 -12.62 -12.94 2.60
CA ASP A 186 -13.04 -11.96 3.59
C ASP A 186 -11.92 -10.98 3.95
N ALA A 187 -10.64 -11.27 3.68
CA ALA A 187 -9.51 -10.39 4.03
C ALA A 187 -9.44 -9.14 3.12
N SER A 188 -9.74 -9.28 1.84
CA SER A 188 -9.86 -8.14 0.91
C SER A 188 -11.11 -7.31 1.22
N CYS A 189 -12.24 -7.95 1.55
CA CYS A 189 -13.44 -7.27 2.05
C CYS A 189 -13.19 -6.56 3.38
N PHE A 190 -12.39 -7.16 4.26
CA PHE A 190 -11.99 -6.61 5.55
C PHE A 190 -11.10 -5.37 5.41
N LEU A 191 -10.11 -5.41 4.53
CA LEU A 191 -9.30 -4.23 4.21
C LEU A 191 -10.17 -3.12 3.58
N LEU A 192 -11.12 -3.50 2.72
CA LEU A 192 -12.06 -2.57 2.09
C LEU A 192 -12.93 -1.86 3.13
N MET A 193 -13.49 -2.60 4.10
CA MET A 193 -14.27 -2.02 5.19
C MET A 193 -13.44 -1.08 6.05
N ILE A 194 -12.22 -1.48 6.43
CA ILE A 194 -11.35 -0.65 7.27
C ILE A 194 -10.96 0.64 6.55
N VAL A 195 -10.49 0.54 5.31
CA VAL A 195 -10.08 1.72 4.53
C VAL A 195 -11.25 2.68 4.31
N GLN A 196 -12.46 2.17 4.04
CA GLN A 196 -13.65 2.99 3.87
C GLN A 196 -14.08 3.69 5.16
N GLU A 197 -14.03 3.02 6.30
CA GLU A 197 -14.35 3.65 7.59
C GLU A 197 -13.32 4.73 7.96
N ILE A 198 -12.03 4.52 7.66
CA ILE A 198 -11.01 5.56 7.83
C ILE A 198 -11.27 6.74 6.88
N GLU A 199 -11.54 6.48 5.60
CA GLU A 199 -11.84 7.53 4.62
C GLU A 199 -13.04 8.36 5.09
N LYS A 200 -14.08 7.70 5.58
CA LYS A 200 -15.28 8.35 6.10
C LYS A 200 -14.98 9.19 7.35
N ALA A 201 -14.20 8.68 8.29
CA ALA A 201 -13.83 9.43 9.49
C ALA A 201 -12.96 10.65 9.15
N LYS A 202 -11.94 10.47 8.31
CA LYS A 202 -11.04 11.56 7.89
C LYS A 202 -11.76 12.62 7.06
N SER A 203 -12.59 12.21 6.09
CA SER A 203 -13.36 13.14 5.26
C SER A 203 -14.35 13.96 6.08
N ALA A 204 -15.04 13.35 7.05
CA ALA A 204 -15.93 14.07 7.96
C ALA A 204 -15.18 15.12 8.79
N MET A 205 -13.97 14.81 9.25
CA MET A 205 -13.14 15.76 10.00
C MET A 205 -12.64 16.92 9.14
N VAL A 206 -12.15 16.64 7.92
CA VAL A 206 -11.77 17.70 6.95
C VAL A 206 -12.96 18.61 6.67
N LEU A 207 -14.14 18.04 6.42
CA LEU A 207 -15.36 18.82 6.19
C LEU A 207 -15.75 19.67 7.40
N LYS A 208 -15.66 19.12 8.62
CA LYS A 208 -15.93 19.87 9.85
C LYS A 208 -14.96 21.05 9.99
N GLN A 209 -13.66 20.81 9.81
CA GLN A 209 -12.62 21.83 9.90
C GLN A 209 -12.78 22.92 8.82
N LEU A 210 -13.07 22.54 7.57
CA LEU A 210 -13.33 23.50 6.49
C LEU A 210 -14.54 24.39 6.79
N ARG A 211 -15.63 23.81 7.31
CA ARG A 211 -16.84 24.57 7.67
C ARG A 211 -16.63 25.51 8.86
N THR A 212 -15.72 25.18 9.78
CA THR A 212 -15.39 26.06 10.91
C THR A 212 -14.40 27.16 10.52
N ALA A 213 -13.49 26.88 9.59
CA ALA A 213 -12.43 27.79 9.19
C ALA A 213 -12.85 28.83 8.14
N ILE A 214 -13.73 28.40 7.23
CA ILE A 214 -14.17 29.19 6.09
C ILE A 214 -15.70 29.19 6.13
N PRO A 215 -16.36 30.34 5.91
CA PRO A 215 -17.79 30.38 5.65
C PRO A 215 -18.06 29.80 4.26
N PHE A 216 -17.91 28.47 4.14
CA PHE A 216 -17.87 27.74 2.88
C PHE A 216 -19.14 27.96 2.05
N ASP A 217 -20.30 27.98 2.71
CA ASP A 217 -21.59 28.21 2.08
C ASP A 217 -21.73 29.64 1.51
N SER A 218 -21.09 30.64 2.11
CA SER A 218 -21.07 32.00 1.56
C SER A 218 -20.09 32.09 0.40
N ALA A 219 -18.89 31.52 0.54
CA ALA A 219 -17.88 31.50 -0.52
C ALA A 219 -18.39 30.82 -1.81
N ILE A 220 -19.10 29.68 -1.70
CA ILE A 220 -19.74 29.03 -2.84
C ILE A 220 -20.79 29.93 -3.48
N ARG A 221 -21.64 30.55 -2.65
CA ARG A 221 -22.70 31.43 -3.13
C ARG A 221 -22.14 32.65 -3.85
N ASP A 222 -21.10 33.27 -3.32
CA ASP A 222 -20.44 34.43 -3.89
C ASP A 222 -19.77 34.06 -5.22
N THR A 223 -19.07 32.91 -5.25
CA THR A 223 -18.45 32.37 -6.47
C THR A 223 -19.50 32.08 -7.55
N MET A 224 -20.62 31.45 -7.19
CA MET A 224 -21.74 31.20 -8.11
C MET A 224 -22.36 32.52 -8.60
N THR A 225 -22.45 33.51 -7.73
CA THR A 225 -23.05 34.81 -8.06
C THR A 225 -22.17 35.62 -9.01
N LEU A 226 -20.84 35.56 -8.83
CA LEU A 226 -19.88 36.23 -9.70
C LEU A 226 -19.71 35.50 -11.04
N LEU A 227 -19.46 34.18 -11.03
CA LEU A 227 -19.09 33.43 -12.24
C LEU A 227 -20.30 32.98 -13.07
N LEU A 228 -21.38 32.52 -12.42
CA LEU A 228 -22.53 31.96 -13.13
C LEU A 228 -23.65 32.98 -13.33
N LYS A 229 -23.88 33.86 -12.35
CA LYS A 229 -24.92 34.90 -12.45
C LYS A 229 -24.40 36.23 -13.00
N ALA A 230 -23.08 36.35 -13.21
CA ALA A 230 -22.43 37.57 -13.71
C ALA A 230 -22.92 38.83 -12.96
N ARG A 231 -23.19 38.70 -11.66
CA ARG A 231 -23.80 39.78 -10.89
C ARG A 231 -22.85 40.97 -10.89
N ASP A 232 -23.39 42.15 -11.17
CA ASP A 232 -22.67 43.42 -11.27
C ASP A 232 -21.62 43.49 -12.40
N LEU A 233 -21.53 42.46 -13.26
CA LEU A 233 -20.62 42.43 -14.40
C LEU A 233 -21.02 43.45 -15.47
N ASP A 234 -22.31 43.66 -15.71
CA ASP A 234 -22.80 44.68 -16.65
C ASP A 234 -22.41 46.10 -16.22
N VAL A 235 -22.44 46.37 -14.91
CA VAL A 235 -22.03 47.66 -14.34
C VAL A 235 -20.52 47.82 -14.47
N LEU A 236 -19.76 46.76 -14.18
CA LEU A 236 -18.31 46.74 -14.32
C LEU A 236 -17.88 46.96 -15.79
N ILE A 237 -18.48 46.23 -16.73
CA ILE A 237 -18.22 46.34 -18.17
C ILE A 237 -18.50 47.76 -18.65
N ARG A 238 -19.65 48.34 -18.30
CA ARG A 238 -19.97 49.73 -18.67
C ARG A 238 -19.01 50.75 -18.06
N SER A 239 -18.57 50.53 -16.82
CA SER A 239 -17.64 51.45 -16.13
C SER A 239 -16.19 51.37 -16.65
N LYS A 240 -15.81 50.24 -17.26
CA LYS A 240 -14.46 49.95 -17.75
C LYS A 240 -14.41 49.72 -19.26
N GLU A 241 -15.47 50.08 -19.97
CA GLU A 241 -15.65 49.87 -21.41
C GLU A 241 -14.50 50.46 -22.23
N SER A 242 -14.02 51.64 -21.85
CA SER A 242 -12.91 52.34 -22.50
C SER A 242 -11.56 51.63 -22.39
N ILE A 243 -11.42 50.69 -21.45
CA ILE A 243 -10.21 49.91 -21.19
C ILE A 243 -10.32 48.53 -21.86
N LEU A 244 -11.52 47.93 -21.87
CA LEU A 244 -11.75 46.59 -22.42
C LEU A 244 -11.49 46.48 -23.93
N TYR A 245 -11.64 47.58 -24.69
CA TYR A 245 -11.37 47.61 -26.13
C TYR A 245 -9.93 47.94 -26.51
N ARG A 246 -9.05 48.20 -25.53
CA ARG A 246 -7.63 48.47 -25.79
C ARG A 246 -6.83 47.16 -25.79
N PRO A 247 -5.76 47.05 -26.58
CA PRO A 247 -4.82 45.94 -26.48
C PRO A 247 -4.25 45.83 -25.06
N VAL A 248 -4.06 44.59 -24.58
CA VAL A 248 -3.62 44.32 -23.19
C VAL A 248 -2.27 44.97 -22.88
N GLU A 249 -1.43 45.17 -23.90
CA GLU A 249 -0.12 45.81 -23.84
C GLU A 249 -0.18 47.32 -23.57
N GLU A 250 -1.32 47.98 -23.83
CA GLU A 250 -1.53 49.42 -23.59
C GLU A 250 -2.20 49.70 -22.24
N VAL A 251 -2.98 48.76 -21.72
CA VAL A 251 -3.70 48.87 -20.44
C VAL A 251 -2.75 48.83 -19.24
N SER A 252 -1.66 48.07 -19.34
CA SER A 252 -0.65 47.88 -18.28
C SER A 252 0.34 49.06 -18.12
N LYS A 253 0.30 50.06 -19.02
CA LYS A 253 1.19 51.23 -19.00
C LYS A 253 0.53 52.50 -18.45
N SER A 254 -0.75 52.41 -18.06
CA SER A 254 -1.56 53.55 -17.60
C SER A 254 -1.85 53.54 -16.09
N GLU A 255 -1.00 52.88 -15.30
CA GLU A 255 -0.87 53.09 -13.85
C GLU A 255 0.52 53.61 -13.49
#